data_AF-A0A6B3EW30-F1
#
_entry.id   AF-A0A6B3EW30-F1
#
_cell.length_a   1.000
_cell.length_b   1.000
_cell.length_c   1.000
_cell.angle_alpha   90.00
_cell.angle_beta   90.00
_cell.angle_gamma   90.00
#
_symmetry.space_group_name_H-M   'P 1'
#
loop_
_entity.id
_entity.type
_entity.pdbx_description
1 polymer ?
#
loop_
_entity_poly.entity_id
_entity_poly.type
_entity_poly.pdbx_seq_one_letter_code
_entity_poly.pdbx_strand_id
1 'polypeptide(L)' 'LTDGLPVGRIALTGDAEPPAQWCPPALPGTPLDVPAAFAAMAAAGPGRTALVCGEDRLTAADLADRVHRLA' A
#
# COMPACT_ATOMS: atom_id res chain seq x y z
N LEU A 1 -1.08 37.54 -23.76
CA LEU A 1 -1.96 36.63 -23.00
C LEU A 1 -1.57 35.24 -23.46
N THR A 2 -0.77 34.55 -22.63
CA THR A 2 -0.09 33.26 -22.89
C THR A 2 0.92 33.30 -24.04
N ASP A 3 2.13 32.76 -23.82
CA ASP A 3 3.24 32.75 -24.80
C ASP A 3 2.99 31.74 -25.94
N GLY A 4 1.79 31.74 -26.53
CA GLY A 4 1.36 30.77 -27.55
C GLY A 4 1.03 29.37 -27.01
N LEU A 5 1.06 29.15 -25.68
CA LEU A 5 0.72 27.87 -25.07
C LEU A 5 -0.78 27.55 -25.23
N PRO A 6 -1.15 26.31 -25.62
CA PRO A 6 -2.53 25.84 -25.55
C PRO A 6 -3.09 25.97 -24.14
N VAL A 7 -4.39 26.27 -24.00
CA VAL A 7 -5.04 26.48 -22.69
C VAL A 7 -4.76 25.34 -21.69
N GLY A 8 -4.82 24.09 -22.15
CA GLY A 8 -4.55 22.91 -21.30
C GLY A 8 -3.08 22.71 -20.90
N ARG A 9 -2.18 23.58 -21.33
CA ARG A 9 -0.74 23.56 -21.00
C ARG A 9 -0.32 24.74 -20.13
N ILE A 10 -1.23 25.64 -19.77
CA ILE A 10 -0.93 26.79 -18.92
C ILE A 10 -0.82 26.28 -17.48
N ALA A 11 0.38 26.38 -16.89
CA ALA A 11 0.57 26.10 -15.47
C ALA A 11 -0.14 27.17 -14.64
N LEU A 12 -1.14 26.77 -13.85
CA LEU A 12 -1.89 27.68 -12.97
C LEU A 12 -1.06 28.15 -11.78
N THR A 13 -0.08 27.34 -11.37
CA THR A 13 0.84 27.62 -10.26
C THR A 13 2.20 28.15 -10.73
N GLY A 14 2.40 28.33 -12.04
CA GLY A 14 3.72 28.60 -12.61
C GLY A 14 4.73 27.52 -12.22
N ASP A 15 5.95 27.93 -11.88
CA ASP A 15 7.04 27.05 -11.41
C ASP A 15 6.96 26.75 -9.90
N ALA A 16 5.86 27.11 -9.23
CA ALA A 16 5.72 26.84 -7.80
C ALA A 16 5.57 25.33 -7.57
N GLU A 17 6.48 24.77 -6.77
CA GLU A 17 6.36 23.42 -6.20
C GLU A 17 5.09 23.30 -5.34
N PRO A 18 4.45 22.12 -5.31
CA PRO A 18 3.34 21.88 -4.39
C PRO A 18 3.80 22.08 -2.93
N PRO A 19 2.91 22.57 -2.04
CA PRO A 19 3.25 22.75 -0.63
C PRO A 19 3.83 21.48 -0.01
N ALA A 20 4.99 21.59 0.65
CA ALA A 20 5.67 20.44 1.25
C ALA A 20 4.78 19.65 2.24
N GLN A 21 3.80 20.31 2.86
CA GLN A 21 2.81 19.67 3.73
C GLN A 21 1.93 18.60 3.03
N TRP A 22 1.82 18.64 1.70
CA TRP A 22 1.10 17.64 0.90
C TRP A 22 2.00 16.45 0.50
N CYS A 23 3.31 16.63 0.57
CA CYS A 23 4.31 15.62 0.26
C CYS A 23 5.22 15.39 1.48
N PRO A 24 4.67 14.94 2.62
CA PRO A 24 5.49 14.60 3.78
C PRO A 24 6.52 13.52 3.39
N PRO A 25 7.72 13.51 4.02
CA PRO A 25 8.72 12.51 3.73
C PRO A 25 8.18 11.10 3.99
N ALA A 26 8.68 10.14 3.23
CA ALA A 26 8.36 8.74 3.45
C ALA A 26 8.66 8.36 4.91
N LEU A 27 7.78 7.56 5.51
CA LEU A 27 8.02 7.02 6.84
C LEU A 27 9.31 6.18 6.82
N PRO A 28 10.12 6.23 7.89
CA PRO A 28 11.32 5.41 7.96
C PRO A 28 10.97 3.92 7.93
N GLY A 29 11.77 3.14 7.20
CA GLY A 29 11.62 1.70 7.10
C GLY A 29 11.98 1.16 5.72
N THR A 30 12.08 -0.16 5.63
CA THR A 30 12.22 -0.87 4.34
C THR A 30 10.84 -1.36 3.93
N PRO A 31 10.28 -0.88 2.80
CA PRO A 31 9.01 -1.40 2.29
C PRO A 31 9.10 -2.91 2.04
N LEU A 32 8.12 -3.65 2.54
CA LEU A 32 7.93 -5.06 2.22
C LEU A 32 6.83 -5.18 1.17
N ASP A 33 6.98 -6.15 0.27
CA ASP A 33 5.85 -6.56 -0.55
C ASP A 33 4.79 -7.27 0.30
N VAL A 34 3.57 -7.33 -0.23
CA VAL A 34 2.43 -7.91 0.49
C VAL A 34 2.67 -9.38 0.85
N PRO A 35 3.18 -10.26 -0.05
CA PRO A 35 3.50 -11.64 0.29
C PRO A 35 4.51 -11.79 1.43
N ALA A 36 5.60 -11.03 1.43
CA ALA A 36 6.64 -11.08 2.46
C ALA A 36 6.13 -10.57 3.82
N ALA A 37 5.37 -9.47 3.81
CA ALA A 37 4.74 -8.96 5.03
C ALA A 37 3.75 -9.98 5.63
N PHE A 38 2.99 -10.67 4.78
CA PHE A 38 2.05 -11.70 5.20
C PHE A 38 2.76 -12.95 5.76
N ALA A 39 3.84 -13.41 5.11
CA ALA A 39 4.63 -14.53 5.62
C ALA A 39 5.25 -14.22 7.00
N ALA A 40 5.77 -13.00 7.19
CA ALA A 40 6.30 -12.55 8.47
C ALA A 40 5.20 -12.51 9.56
N MET A 41 4.00 -12.04 9.21
CA MET A 41 2.84 -12.04 10.11
C MET A 41 2.45 -13.47 10.54
N ALA A 42 2.36 -14.39 9.59
CA ALA A 42 2.00 -15.79 9.87
C ALA A 42 3.06 -16.50 10.73
N ALA A 43 4.35 -16.22 10.49
CA ALA A 43 5.43 -16.77 11.31
C ALA A 43 5.42 -16.21 12.75
N ALA A 44 5.11 -14.92 12.93
CA ALA A 44 5.10 -14.27 14.24
C ALA A 44 3.91 -14.70 15.13
N GLY A 45 2.81 -15.16 14.53
CA GLY A 45 1.60 -15.52 15.27
C GLY A 45 0.68 -16.45 14.49
N PRO A 46 1.07 -17.71 14.27
CA PRO A 46 0.36 -18.62 13.38
C PRO A 46 -1.08 -18.89 13.82
N GLY A 47 -1.35 -18.95 15.13
CA GLY A 47 -2.69 -19.16 15.68
C GLY A 47 -3.58 -17.91 15.78
N ARG A 48 -3.10 -16.74 15.34
CA ARG A 48 -3.92 -15.51 15.37
C ARG A 48 -4.95 -15.55 14.24
N THR A 49 -6.20 -15.19 14.51
CA THR A 49 -7.21 -15.00 13.47
C THR A 49 -6.75 -13.94 12.47
N ALA A 50 -6.69 -14.32 11.20
CA ALA A 50 -6.25 -13.47 10.08
C ALA A 50 -7.37 -13.14 9.10
N LEU A 51 -8.40 -13.98 9.00
CA LEU A 51 -9.57 -13.76 8.14
C LEU A 51 -10.85 -14.14 8.89
N VAL A 52 -11.89 -13.33 8.72
CA VAL A 52 -13.26 -13.64 9.16
C VAL A 52 -14.19 -13.46 7.97
N CYS A 53 -14.97 -14.50 7.66
CA CYS A 53 -15.96 -14.49 6.58
C CYS A 53 -17.26 -15.12 7.09
N GLY A 54 -18.17 -14.29 7.63
CA GLY A 54 -19.33 -14.79 8.36
C GLY A 54 -18.89 -15.57 9.60
N GLU A 55 -19.33 -16.82 9.71
CA GLU A 55 -18.96 -17.73 10.79
C GLU A 55 -17.55 -18.33 10.62
N ASP A 56 -17.00 -18.29 9.40
CA ASP A 56 -15.68 -18.84 9.11
C ASP A 56 -14.59 -17.95 9.69
N ARG A 57 -13.65 -18.57 10.40
CA ARG A 57 -12.46 -17.93 10.96
C ARG A 57 -11.24 -18.73 10.56
N LEU A 58 -10.30 -18.08 9.87
CA LEU A 58 -9.01 -18.68 9.54
C LEU A 58 -7.91 -18.07 10.41
N THR A 59 -7.05 -18.93 10.94
CA THR A 59 -5.80 -18.47 11.54
C THR A 59 -4.82 -18.00 10.47
N ALA A 60 -3.75 -17.31 10.88
CA ALA A 60 -2.72 -16.86 9.95
C ALA A 60 -2.04 -18.04 9.25
N ALA A 61 -1.87 -19.19 9.93
CA ALA A 61 -1.38 -20.42 9.33
C ALA A 61 -2.36 -20.99 8.29
N ASP A 62 -3.65 -21.12 8.63
CA ASP A 62 -4.67 -21.65 7.71
C ASP A 62 -4.75 -20.83 6.41
N LEU A 63 -4.69 -19.50 6.55
CA LEU A 63 -4.73 -18.61 5.41
C LEU A 63 -3.44 -18.72 4.57
N ALA A 64 -2.27 -18.83 5.20
CA ALA A 64 -1.01 -18.98 4.50
C ALA A 64 -0.95 -20.27 3.68
N ASP A 65 -1.38 -21.39 4.26
CA ASP A 65 -1.46 -22.67 3.56
C ASP A 65 -2.41 -22.59 2.36
N ARG A 66 -3.56 -21.92 2.52
CA ARG A 66 -4.52 -21.77 1.41
C ARG A 66 -3.98 -20.89 0.29
N VAL A 67 -3.31 -19.78 0.62
CA VAL A 67 -2.68 -18.90 -0.38
C VAL A 67 -1.57 -19.66 -1.13
N HIS A 68 -0.72 -20.38 -0.41
CA HIS A 68 0.37 -21.14 -1.02
C HIS A 68 -0.12 -22.22 -2.00
N ARG A 69 -1.29 -22.82 -1.74
CA ARG A 69 -1.92 -23.78 -2.67
C ARG A 69 -2.53 -23.13 -3.93
N LEU A 70 -2.84 -21.83 -3.89
CA LEU A 70 -3.48 -21.12 -5.01
C LEU A 70 -2.49 -20.40 -5.92
N ALA A 71 -1.31 -20.05 -5.39
CA ALA A 71 -0.20 -19.46 -6.14
C ALA A 71 0.43 -20.47 -7.11
#